data_AF-A0A7Y6CXL3-F1
#
_entry.id   AF-A0A7Y6CXL3-F1
#
_cell.length_a   1.000
_cell.length_b   1.000
_cell.length_c   1.000
_cell.angle_alpha   90.00
_cell.angle_beta   90.00
_cell.angle_gamma   90.00
#
_symmetry.space_group_name_H-M   'P 1'
#
loop_
_entity.id
_entity.type
_entity.pdbx_description
1 polymer ?
#
loop_
_entity_poly.entity_id
_entity_poly.type
_entity_poly.pdbx_seq_one_letter_code
_entity_poly.pdbx_strand_id
1 'polypeptide(L)'
;MVKTTDDIAAFVRTFIHKNGVNEESIAVQSGLEQSVVRSILAGHADYDARTLVALLNGAGLEMCIIPKMSSQTLEILFDSTKPTVKTRVDIAVDGLRAQEEASNTHIEISAMKKEESLNWRPAAEMLFTALAQPWEKRPASKYRLELLAQYRPNVDSLLPQGLADELAVLGEERAAQEFFMPTRQMEKFVLEFSWASCRLEREKMSLEEAKKIIDDDAPRWRDEALLVSNADAIKMVMQYGREWPLSIDFVRNSHVQIMKDLLATRHLGRTRTIDIQVAKSRFMPLCRAPDIDEMLELVCALAAEIKNPIEAAFFLWLHIAYLQAFIEGNTQASRVVANIPLVKACCIPISFIEINIHDYTMAMLGFYELGDVSIAVDVFEWSYRRSAERYTGIWHLSHKARS
;
A
#
# COMPACT_ATOMS: atom_id res chain seq x y z
N MET A 1 -26.63 -11.53 21.06
CA MET A 1 -27.79 -11.28 21.97
C MET A 1 -28.70 -10.23 21.35
N VAL A 2 -30.03 -10.44 21.25
CA VAL A 2 -30.95 -9.41 20.68
C VAL A 2 -30.98 -8.23 21.65
N LYS A 3 -30.47 -7.07 21.22
CA LYS A 3 -30.51 -5.85 22.03
C LYS A 3 -31.81 -5.10 21.78
N THR A 4 -32.53 -4.81 22.84
CA THR A 4 -33.73 -3.96 22.85
C THR A 4 -33.35 -2.48 22.73
N THR A 5 -34.31 -1.60 22.44
CA THR A 5 -34.10 -0.14 22.47
C THR A 5 -33.57 0.34 23.83
N ASP A 6 -33.97 -0.33 24.91
CA ASP A 6 -33.49 -0.04 26.27
C ASP A 6 -32.02 -0.41 26.46
N ASP A 7 -31.57 -1.53 25.88
CA ASP A 7 -30.17 -1.96 25.90
C ASP A 7 -29.28 -0.96 25.14
N ILE A 8 -29.79 -0.42 24.04
CA ILE A 8 -29.10 0.59 23.22
C ILE A 8 -29.02 1.91 24.01
N ALA A 9 -30.12 2.35 24.62
CA ALA A 9 -30.13 3.55 25.45
C ALA A 9 -29.18 3.43 26.65
N ALA A 10 -29.12 2.27 27.31
CA ALA A 10 -28.20 1.99 28.41
C ALA A 10 -26.73 2.00 27.97
N PHE A 11 -26.43 1.47 26.79
CA PHE A 11 -25.10 1.53 26.21
C PHE A 11 -24.66 2.98 25.93
N VAL A 12 -25.52 3.78 25.32
CA VAL A 12 -25.25 5.19 25.01
C VAL A 12 -25.00 6.00 26.28
N ARG A 13 -25.82 5.81 27.33
CA ARG A 13 -25.61 6.44 28.65
C ARG A 13 -24.23 6.10 29.22
N THR A 14 -23.87 4.82 29.19
CA THR A 14 -22.59 4.33 29.73
C THR A 14 -21.42 4.90 28.94
N PHE A 15 -21.52 4.94 27.61
CA PHE A 15 -20.48 5.47 26.73
C PHE A 15 -20.25 6.96 26.95
N ILE A 16 -21.32 7.76 27.02
CA ILE A 16 -21.24 9.21 27.20
C ILE A 16 -20.65 9.56 28.56
N HIS A 17 -21.09 8.88 29.63
CA HIS A 17 -20.55 9.07 30.98
C HIS A 17 -19.06 8.68 31.06
N LYS A 18 -18.65 7.60 30.39
CA LYS A 18 -17.26 7.13 30.40
C LYS A 18 -16.31 8.06 29.63
N ASN A 19 -16.79 8.67 28.54
CA ASN A 19 -15.97 9.50 27.67
C ASN A 19 -16.11 11.01 27.94
N GLY A 20 -16.86 11.42 28.97
CA GLY A 20 -16.98 12.82 29.39
C GLY A 20 -17.59 13.74 28.33
N VAL A 21 -18.45 13.21 27.46
CA VAL A 21 -19.01 13.96 26.34
C VAL A 21 -20.08 14.95 26.83
N ASN A 22 -19.97 16.22 26.44
CA ASN A 22 -20.90 17.27 26.85
C ASN A 22 -22.28 17.12 26.18
N GLU A 23 -23.36 17.16 26.99
CA GLU A 23 -24.77 17.11 26.56
C GLU A 23 -25.08 18.11 25.44
N GLU A 24 -24.58 19.35 25.58
CA GLU A 24 -24.81 20.42 24.60
C GLU A 24 -24.12 20.13 23.26
N SER A 25 -22.92 19.54 23.30
CA SER A 25 -22.19 19.12 22.09
C SER A 25 -22.91 18.00 21.35
N ILE A 26 -23.49 17.05 22.10
CA ILE A 26 -24.23 15.91 21.51
C ILE A 26 -25.55 16.37 20.92
N ALA A 27 -26.27 17.29 21.57
CA ALA A 27 -27.50 17.87 21.03
C ALA A 27 -27.25 18.55 19.66
N VAL A 28 -26.17 19.35 19.58
CA VAL A 28 -25.76 20.00 18.32
C VAL A 28 -25.38 18.99 17.24
N GLN A 29 -24.63 17.94 17.58
CA GLN A 29 -24.15 16.95 16.61
C GLN A 29 -25.23 15.95 16.16
N SER A 30 -26.18 15.62 17.03
CA SER A 30 -27.32 14.74 16.73
C SER A 30 -28.49 15.46 16.06
N GLY A 31 -28.54 16.79 16.15
CA GLY A 31 -29.69 17.59 15.70
C GLY A 31 -30.94 17.42 16.57
N LEU A 32 -30.80 16.85 17.77
CA LEU A 32 -31.88 16.65 18.73
C LEU A 32 -32.00 17.85 19.68
N GLU A 33 -33.21 18.12 20.18
CA GLU A 33 -33.38 19.09 21.25
C GLU A 33 -32.64 18.65 22.52
N GLN A 34 -32.02 19.60 23.22
CA GLN A 34 -31.24 19.35 24.43
C GLN A 34 -32.10 18.70 25.54
N SER A 35 -33.38 19.04 25.61
CA SER A 35 -34.36 18.42 26.52
C SER A 35 -34.56 16.91 26.26
N VAL A 36 -34.53 16.50 24.99
CA VAL A 36 -34.66 15.10 24.54
C VAL A 36 -33.40 14.32 24.87
N VAL A 37 -32.22 14.88 24.58
CA VAL A 37 -30.92 14.30 24.95
C VAL A 37 -30.84 14.08 26.47
N ARG A 38 -31.23 15.08 27.25
CA ARG A 38 -31.25 15.00 28.72
C ARG A 38 -32.18 13.90 29.22
N SER A 39 -33.38 13.77 28.66
CA SER A 39 -34.33 12.72 29.03
C SER A 39 -33.74 11.32 28.81
N ILE A 40 -33.09 11.11 27.65
CA ILE A 40 -32.42 9.84 27.28
C ILE A 40 -31.29 9.51 28.23
N LEU A 41 -30.50 10.51 28.59
CA LEU A 41 -29.40 10.38 29.54
C LEU A 41 -29.88 10.13 30.98
N ALA A 42 -31.02 10.69 31.37
CA ALA A 42 -31.65 10.49 32.67
C ALA A 42 -32.40 9.15 32.80
N GLY A 43 -32.60 8.41 31.71
CA GLY A 43 -33.15 7.06 31.73
C GLY A 43 -34.68 6.96 31.76
N HIS A 44 -35.39 7.97 31.26
CA HIS A 44 -36.84 7.85 31.03
C HIS A 44 -37.13 6.90 29.85
N ALA A 45 -38.35 6.39 29.66
CA ALA A 45 -38.54 5.05 29.06
C ALA A 45 -39.25 4.96 27.70
N ASP A 46 -39.48 6.05 26.97
CA ASP A 46 -40.08 5.96 25.62
C ASP A 46 -39.22 6.68 24.58
N TYR A 47 -38.37 5.90 23.89
CA TYR A 47 -37.59 6.39 22.74
C TYR A 47 -37.88 5.55 21.52
N ASP A 48 -38.17 6.21 20.41
CA ASP A 48 -38.21 5.52 19.14
C ASP A 48 -36.79 5.22 18.65
N ALA A 49 -36.68 4.21 17.76
CA ALA A 49 -35.39 3.81 17.21
C ALA A 49 -34.69 4.93 16.43
N ARG A 50 -35.44 5.89 15.89
CA ARG A 50 -34.90 7.02 15.12
C ARG A 50 -34.14 7.99 16.03
N THR A 51 -34.70 8.30 17.19
CA THR A 51 -34.10 9.19 18.17
C THR A 51 -32.81 8.59 18.73
N LEU A 52 -32.80 7.27 18.99
CA LEU A 52 -31.59 6.57 19.44
C LEU A 52 -30.50 6.53 18.36
N VAL A 53 -30.86 6.37 17.08
CA VAL A 53 -29.91 6.42 15.96
C VAL A 53 -29.31 7.82 15.80
N ALA A 54 -30.13 8.87 15.88
CA ALA A 54 -29.65 10.25 15.81
C ALA A 54 -28.67 10.56 16.97
N LEU A 55 -28.99 10.07 18.17
CA LEU A 55 -28.14 10.23 19.35
C LEU A 55 -26.83 9.45 19.23
N LEU A 56 -26.86 8.21 18.73
CA LEU A 56 -25.67 7.41 18.47
C LEU A 56 -24.74 8.10 17.47
N ASN A 57 -25.30 8.61 16.37
CA ASN A 57 -24.53 9.34 15.37
C ASN A 57 -23.90 10.62 15.97
N GLY A 58 -24.67 11.38 16.76
CA GLY A 58 -24.15 12.55 17.48
C GLY A 58 -23.10 12.22 18.56
N ALA A 59 -23.00 10.97 18.99
CA ALA A 59 -21.95 10.48 19.88
C ALA A 59 -20.76 9.86 19.13
N GLY A 60 -20.75 9.92 17.79
CA GLY A 60 -19.71 9.32 16.94
C GLY A 60 -19.79 7.79 16.84
N LEU A 61 -20.96 7.21 17.09
CA LEU A 61 -21.22 5.77 17.06
C LEU A 61 -22.18 5.43 15.91
N GLU A 62 -21.85 4.43 15.10
CA GLU A 62 -22.74 3.92 14.06
C GLU A 62 -23.54 2.70 14.54
N MET A 63 -24.83 2.65 14.21
CA MET A 63 -25.71 1.51 14.50
C MET A 63 -25.94 0.69 13.23
N CYS A 64 -25.60 -0.61 13.28
CA CYS A 64 -25.85 -1.52 12.16
C CYS A 64 -26.96 -2.51 12.54
N ILE A 65 -28.05 -2.56 11.76
CA ILE A 65 -29.18 -3.48 11.97
C ILE A 65 -28.97 -4.71 11.08
N ILE A 66 -28.83 -5.88 11.71
CA ILE A 66 -28.48 -7.12 10.99
C ILE A 66 -29.58 -8.17 11.19
N PRO A 67 -30.02 -8.88 10.13
CA PRO A 67 -30.96 -9.99 10.25
C PRO A 67 -30.43 -11.11 11.14
N LYS A 68 -31.30 -11.69 11.97
CA LYS A 68 -30.95 -12.65 13.04
C LYS A 68 -30.22 -13.92 12.56
N MET A 69 -30.38 -14.29 11.28
CA MET A 69 -29.75 -15.47 10.67
C MET A 69 -28.24 -15.27 10.37
N SER A 70 -27.73 -14.03 10.47
CA SER A 70 -26.34 -13.69 10.14
C SER A 70 -25.47 -13.43 11.38
N SER A 71 -26.03 -13.47 12.59
CA SER A 71 -25.37 -12.90 13.78
C SER A 71 -24.16 -13.70 14.30
N GLN A 72 -24.14 -15.03 14.15
CA GLN A 72 -23.07 -15.87 14.71
C GLN A 72 -21.74 -15.76 13.94
N THR A 73 -21.80 -15.59 12.62
CA THR A 73 -20.60 -15.43 11.78
C THR A 73 -20.03 -14.01 11.85
N LEU A 74 -20.86 -13.03 12.22
CA LEU A 74 -20.50 -11.61 12.27
C LEU A 74 -19.99 -11.15 13.64
N GLU A 75 -20.25 -11.85 14.75
CA GLU A 75 -19.67 -11.51 16.07
C GLU A 75 -18.12 -11.50 16.03
N ILE A 76 -17.50 -12.28 15.13
CA ILE A 76 -16.04 -12.32 14.91
C ILE A 76 -15.53 -11.08 14.14
N LEU A 77 -16.38 -10.40 13.37
CA LEU A 77 -16.02 -9.23 12.56
C LEU A 77 -16.12 -7.89 13.33
N PHE A 78 -16.77 -7.88 14.50
CA PHE A 78 -16.97 -6.67 15.30
C PHE A 78 -15.95 -6.47 16.42
N ASP A 79 -15.09 -7.44 16.68
CA ASP A 79 -13.88 -7.18 17.44
C ASP A 79 -12.95 -6.34 16.57
N SER A 80 -12.77 -5.07 16.95
CA SER A 80 -11.73 -4.24 16.35
C SER A 80 -10.39 -4.92 16.63
N THR A 81 -9.88 -5.66 15.66
CA THR A 81 -8.53 -6.20 15.77
C THR A 81 -7.58 -5.01 15.77
N LYS A 82 -6.93 -4.80 16.92
CA LYS A 82 -5.72 -3.97 16.96
C LYS A 82 -4.69 -4.64 16.03
N PRO A 83 -3.77 -3.88 15.41
CA PRO A 83 -2.68 -4.47 14.66
C PRO A 83 -2.07 -5.63 15.45
N THR A 84 -1.92 -6.79 14.82
CA THR A 84 -1.51 -8.03 15.49
C THR A 84 -0.07 -7.93 16.01
N VAL A 85 0.68 -6.93 15.56
CA VAL A 85 2.12 -6.79 15.79
C VAL A 85 2.48 -5.38 16.27
N LYS A 86 3.26 -5.30 17.35
CA LYS A 86 3.70 -4.04 17.99
C LYS A 86 4.52 -3.17 17.05
N THR A 87 4.38 -1.84 17.15
CA THR A 87 5.20 -0.88 16.37
C THR A 87 6.59 -0.66 17.00
N ARG A 88 7.55 -0.12 16.24
CA ARG A 88 8.88 0.29 16.74
C ARG A 88 8.79 1.33 17.87
N VAL A 89 7.75 2.15 17.90
CA VAL A 89 7.52 3.15 18.96
C VAL A 89 7.02 2.46 20.24
N ASP A 90 6.14 1.47 20.12
CA ASP A 90 5.69 0.67 21.26
C ASP A 90 6.85 -0.13 21.88
N ILE A 91 7.72 -0.67 21.02
CA ILE A 91 8.95 -1.37 21.45
C ILE A 91 9.98 -0.39 22.03
N ALA A 92 10.10 0.83 21.49
CA ALA A 92 10.98 1.85 22.07
C ALA A 92 10.49 2.32 23.45
N VAL A 93 9.18 2.44 23.65
CA VAL A 93 8.58 2.77 24.96
C VAL A 93 8.72 1.60 25.95
N ASP A 94 8.58 0.35 25.50
CA ASP A 94 8.83 -0.84 26.32
C ASP A 94 10.35 -1.04 26.60
N GLY A 95 11.22 -0.69 25.65
CA GLY A 95 12.68 -0.81 25.73
C GLY A 95 13.34 0.31 26.55
N LEU A 96 12.75 1.51 26.58
CA LEU A 96 13.19 2.59 27.49
C LEU A 96 12.92 2.25 28.97
N ARG A 97 12.08 1.24 29.24
CA ARG A 97 11.82 0.70 30.59
C ARG A 97 12.73 -0.48 30.95
N ALA A 98 13.49 -1.01 30.00
CA ALA A 98 14.49 -2.06 30.19
C ALA A 98 15.87 -1.49 29.83
N GLN A 99 16.46 -0.74 30.76
CA GLN A 99 17.73 -0.05 30.57
C GLN A 99 18.89 -0.97 30.18
N GLU A 100 19.83 -0.38 29.42
CA GLU A 100 21.28 -0.56 29.51
C GLU A 100 21.82 -1.98 29.37
N GLU A 101 22.18 -2.38 28.14
CA GLU A 101 23.34 -3.26 27.89
C GLU A 101 23.82 -3.21 26.42
N ALA A 102 25.13 -2.89 26.28
CA ALA A 102 26.11 -3.08 25.19
C ALA A 102 25.66 -3.17 23.71
N SER A 103 26.07 -2.24 22.83
CA SER A 103 27.40 -2.03 22.21
C SER A 103 27.57 -2.69 20.84
N ASN A 104 27.77 -1.82 19.84
CA ASN A 104 28.36 -2.00 18.49
C ASN A 104 28.48 -3.40 17.88
N THR A 105 27.93 -3.54 16.67
CA THR A 105 28.41 -4.54 15.71
C THR A 105 28.44 -3.93 14.31
N HIS A 106 29.65 -3.78 13.77
CA HIS A 106 29.91 -3.64 12.34
C HIS A 106 29.66 -5.00 11.67
N ILE A 107 28.97 -5.02 10.53
CA ILE A 107 28.84 -6.22 9.70
C ILE A 107 29.43 -5.92 8.31
N GLU A 108 30.36 -6.78 7.91
CA GLU A 108 31.06 -6.80 6.64
C GLU A 108 30.12 -7.14 5.49
N ILE A 109 30.24 -6.40 4.39
CA ILE A 109 29.59 -6.71 3.12
C ILE A 109 30.47 -7.73 2.40
N SER A 110 29.94 -8.94 2.21
CA SER A 110 30.56 -9.95 1.36
C SER A 110 30.68 -9.43 -0.07
N ALA A 111 31.89 -9.55 -0.63
CA ALA A 111 32.30 -8.99 -1.90
C ALA A 111 31.39 -9.41 -3.07
N MET A 112 30.52 -8.50 -3.51
CA MET A 112 29.91 -8.56 -4.83
C MET A 112 30.94 -8.10 -5.87
N LYS A 113 31.02 -8.84 -6.99
CA LYS A 113 31.90 -8.58 -8.13
C LYS A 113 31.80 -7.10 -8.54
N LYS A 114 32.97 -6.45 -8.75
CA LYS A 114 33.18 -5.09 -9.27
C LYS A 114 31.92 -4.56 -10.01
N GLU A 115 31.09 -3.81 -9.28
CA GLU A 115 29.70 -3.55 -9.64
C GLU A 115 29.60 -2.67 -10.89
N GLU A 116 28.89 -3.19 -11.89
CA GLU A 116 28.26 -2.38 -12.92
C GLU A 116 27.27 -1.46 -12.18
N SER A 117 27.52 -0.15 -12.19
CA SER A 117 26.67 0.84 -11.52
C SER A 117 25.62 1.38 -12.48
N LEU A 118 24.50 1.87 -11.93
CA LEU A 118 23.50 2.59 -12.71
C LEU A 118 24.16 3.76 -13.46
N ASN A 119 23.96 3.83 -14.79
CA ASN A 119 24.41 4.96 -15.58
C ASN A 119 23.25 5.94 -15.73
N TRP A 120 23.43 7.16 -15.22
CA TRP A 120 22.39 8.18 -15.24
C TRP A 120 22.34 8.90 -16.58
N ARG A 121 21.14 9.08 -17.14
CA ARG A 121 20.91 9.98 -18.27
C ARG A 121 21.13 11.42 -17.83
N PRO A 122 21.53 12.34 -18.73
CA PRO A 122 21.72 13.76 -18.38
C PRO A 122 20.49 14.39 -17.72
N ALA A 123 19.28 13.98 -18.12
CA ALA A 123 18.04 14.45 -17.49
C ALA A 123 17.92 14.02 -16.02
N ALA A 124 18.33 12.80 -15.68
CA ALA A 124 18.34 12.32 -14.30
C ALA A 124 19.40 13.06 -13.47
N GLU A 125 20.60 13.30 -14.00
CA GLU A 125 21.65 14.09 -13.33
C GLU A 125 21.20 15.53 -13.03
N MET A 126 20.48 16.15 -13.97
CA MET A 126 19.86 17.46 -13.76
C MET A 126 18.81 17.40 -12.65
N LEU A 127 17.99 16.35 -12.61
CA LEU A 127 16.97 16.17 -11.57
C LEU A 127 17.60 15.93 -10.19
N PHE A 128 18.68 15.14 -10.08
CA PHE A 128 19.45 15.00 -8.84
C PHE A 128 19.96 16.35 -8.35
N THR A 129 20.47 17.18 -9.25
CA THR A 129 20.94 18.53 -8.92
C THR A 129 19.80 19.40 -8.39
N ALA A 130 18.62 19.35 -9.00
CA ALA A 130 17.43 20.07 -8.53
C ALA A 130 16.96 19.61 -7.14
N LEU A 131 17.13 18.31 -6.84
CA LEU A 131 16.79 17.70 -5.55
C LEU A 131 17.93 17.79 -4.52
N ALA A 132 19.11 18.30 -4.86
CA ALA A 132 20.25 18.32 -3.94
C ALA A 132 20.03 19.22 -2.70
N GLN A 133 19.15 20.21 -2.81
CA GLN A 133 18.82 21.07 -1.67
C GLN A 133 18.02 20.32 -0.59
N PRO A 134 18.22 20.63 0.72
CA PRO A 134 17.44 20.07 1.81
C PRO A 134 15.94 20.22 1.58
N TRP A 135 15.16 19.18 1.90
CA TRP A 135 13.74 19.10 1.57
C TRP A 135 12.91 20.24 2.20
N GLU A 136 13.34 20.78 3.35
CA GLU A 136 12.72 21.92 4.03
C GLU A 136 12.74 23.20 3.17
N LYS A 137 13.80 23.34 2.37
CA LYS A 137 14.05 24.50 1.49
C LYS A 137 13.43 24.34 0.10
N ARG A 138 13.01 23.13 -0.27
CA ARG A 138 12.32 22.89 -1.54
C ARG A 138 10.95 23.58 -1.56
N PRO A 139 10.45 24.01 -2.73
CA PRO A 139 9.11 24.55 -2.84
C PRO A 139 8.07 23.48 -2.44
N ALA A 140 6.97 23.91 -1.81
CA ALA A 140 5.86 23.02 -1.55
C ALA A 140 5.18 22.64 -2.88
N SER A 141 4.82 21.37 -3.05
CA SER A 141 4.11 20.87 -4.22
C SER A 141 2.75 20.30 -3.80
N LYS A 142 1.76 20.41 -4.68
CA LYS A 142 0.44 19.78 -4.52
C LYS A 142 0.31 18.61 -5.49
N TYR A 143 -0.66 17.75 -5.25
CA TYR A 143 -1.09 16.78 -6.26
C TYR A 143 -1.51 17.50 -7.55
N ARG A 144 -0.91 17.10 -8.68
CA ARG A 144 -1.12 17.63 -10.02
C ARG A 144 -2.04 16.69 -10.80
N LEU A 145 -3.32 17.05 -10.85
CA LEU A 145 -4.36 16.30 -11.57
C LEU A 145 -4.04 16.20 -13.08
N GLU A 146 -3.39 17.23 -13.62
CA GLU A 146 -3.02 17.32 -15.03
C GLU A 146 -2.07 16.22 -15.49
N LEU A 147 -1.23 15.67 -14.60
CA LEU A 147 -0.33 14.55 -14.94
C LEU A 147 -1.10 13.28 -15.33
N LEU A 148 -2.32 13.10 -14.81
CA LEU A 148 -3.23 12.03 -15.20
C LEU A 148 -4.18 12.48 -16.31
N ALA A 149 -4.84 13.62 -16.11
CA ALA A 149 -5.92 14.08 -17.00
C ALA A 149 -5.46 14.37 -18.44
N GLN A 150 -4.17 14.69 -18.64
CA GLN A 150 -3.60 14.96 -19.97
C GLN A 150 -2.95 13.74 -20.61
N TYR A 151 -2.69 12.67 -19.85
CA TYR A 151 -2.05 11.48 -20.40
C TYR A 151 -3.02 10.70 -21.29
N ARG A 152 -2.66 10.53 -22.57
CA ARG A 152 -3.45 9.75 -23.53
C ARG A 152 -2.76 8.40 -23.77
N PRO A 153 -3.37 7.28 -23.35
CA PRO A 153 -2.81 5.95 -23.55
C PRO A 153 -2.48 5.70 -25.02
N ASN A 154 -1.31 5.11 -25.27
CA ASN A 154 -0.83 4.75 -26.61
C ASN A 154 -0.53 5.93 -27.55
N VAL A 155 -0.55 7.17 -27.04
CA VAL A 155 -0.17 8.39 -27.78
C VAL A 155 0.96 9.10 -27.04
N ASP A 156 0.78 9.32 -25.74
CA ASP A 156 1.81 9.86 -24.86
C ASP A 156 2.61 8.71 -24.24
N SER A 157 3.86 9.00 -23.84
CA SER A 157 4.76 8.02 -23.22
C SER A 157 5.53 8.70 -22.10
N LEU A 158 5.54 8.09 -20.91
CA LEU A 158 6.37 8.50 -19.78
C LEU A 158 7.82 8.01 -19.96
N LEU A 159 8.01 6.89 -20.66
CA LEU A 159 9.32 6.38 -21.00
C LEU A 159 9.86 7.05 -22.29
N PRO A 160 11.19 7.24 -22.42
CA PRO A 160 11.81 7.70 -23.66
C PRO A 160 11.42 6.85 -24.87
N GLN A 161 11.39 7.48 -26.04
CA GLN A 161 10.96 6.83 -27.28
C GLN A 161 11.72 5.52 -27.54
N GLY A 162 10.96 4.44 -27.79
CA GLY A 162 11.48 3.11 -28.09
C GLY A 162 11.91 2.28 -26.88
N LEU A 163 12.12 2.89 -25.70
CA LEU A 163 12.58 2.16 -24.52
C LEU A 163 11.55 1.14 -24.03
N ALA A 164 10.27 1.52 -23.99
CA ALA A 164 9.20 0.62 -23.56
C ALA A 164 9.12 -0.62 -24.46
N ASP A 165 9.28 -0.45 -25.78
CA ASP A 165 9.23 -1.55 -26.75
C ASP A 165 10.46 -2.45 -26.64
N GLU A 166 11.65 -1.85 -26.47
CA GLU A 166 12.89 -2.62 -26.25
C GLU A 166 12.81 -3.50 -25.00
N LEU A 167 12.34 -2.92 -23.88
CA LEU A 167 12.18 -3.67 -22.63
C LEU A 167 11.07 -4.72 -22.73
N ALA A 168 10.01 -4.46 -23.49
CA ALA A 168 8.94 -5.43 -23.71
C ALA A 168 9.47 -6.65 -24.47
N VAL A 169 10.20 -6.43 -25.58
CA VAL A 169 10.85 -7.50 -26.34
C VAL A 169 11.83 -8.29 -25.46
N LEU A 170 12.66 -7.61 -24.67
CA LEU A 170 13.56 -8.27 -23.72
C LEU A 170 12.78 -9.15 -22.72
N GLY A 171 11.70 -8.61 -22.14
CA GLY A 171 10.86 -9.32 -21.20
C GLY A 171 10.20 -10.55 -21.81
N GLU A 172 9.68 -10.42 -23.03
CA GLU A 172 9.05 -11.51 -23.78
C GLU A 172 10.07 -12.59 -24.16
N GLU A 173 11.20 -12.23 -24.77
CA GLU A 173 12.24 -13.19 -25.17
C GLU A 173 12.79 -13.99 -23.97
N ARG A 174 12.95 -13.32 -22.83
CA ARG A 174 13.43 -13.97 -21.59
C ARG A 174 12.36 -14.82 -20.91
N ALA A 175 11.08 -14.56 -21.18
CA ALA A 175 9.97 -15.38 -20.75
C ALA A 175 9.62 -16.53 -21.73
N ALA A 176 10.04 -16.45 -22.99
CA ALA A 176 9.57 -17.26 -24.13
C ALA A 176 9.96 -18.75 -24.14
N GLN A 177 10.53 -19.30 -23.06
CA GLN A 177 10.74 -20.74 -22.97
C GLN A 177 9.59 -21.37 -22.21
N GLU A 178 8.60 -21.89 -22.93
CA GLU A 178 7.43 -22.62 -22.42
C GLU A 178 6.66 -21.91 -21.31
N PHE A 179 5.44 -22.35 -21.11
CA PHE A 179 4.46 -21.46 -20.55
C PHE A 179 4.47 -21.41 -18.99
N PHE A 180 5.35 -22.10 -18.19
CA PHE A 180 5.46 -22.33 -16.68
C PHE A 180 6.55 -21.64 -15.77
N MET A 181 6.32 -20.90 -14.65
CA MET A 181 7.45 -20.43 -13.79
C MET A 181 7.75 -21.53 -12.81
N PRO A 182 8.93 -22.20 -12.92
CA PRO A 182 9.29 -23.24 -11.97
C PRO A 182 9.03 -22.72 -10.56
N THR A 183 8.36 -23.50 -9.71
CA THR A 183 7.98 -23.06 -8.35
C THR A 183 9.18 -22.46 -7.61
N ARG A 184 10.37 -23.01 -7.85
CA ARG A 184 11.64 -22.49 -7.34
C ARG A 184 11.99 -21.08 -7.83
N GLN A 185 11.78 -20.76 -9.11
CA GLN A 185 11.97 -19.41 -9.65
C GLN A 185 10.93 -18.45 -9.08
N MET A 186 9.68 -18.92 -8.88
CA MET A 186 8.63 -18.14 -8.24
C MET A 186 8.99 -17.79 -6.80
N GLU A 187 9.37 -18.80 -6.02
CA GLU A 187 9.80 -18.65 -4.62
C GLU A 187 11.01 -17.73 -4.53
N LYS A 188 11.98 -17.88 -5.45
CA LYS A 188 13.12 -16.96 -5.55
C LYS A 188 12.66 -15.52 -5.83
N PHE A 189 11.80 -15.30 -6.82
CA PHE A 189 11.29 -13.97 -7.15
C PHE A 189 10.51 -13.37 -5.98
N VAL A 190 9.60 -14.12 -5.36
CA VAL A 190 8.78 -13.66 -4.23
C VAL A 190 9.66 -13.27 -3.04
N LEU A 191 10.65 -14.10 -2.69
CA LEU A 191 11.63 -13.81 -1.64
C LEU A 191 12.41 -12.52 -1.95
N GLU A 192 12.96 -12.44 -3.15
CA GLU A 192 13.84 -11.33 -3.54
C GLU A 192 13.08 -10.01 -3.73
N PHE A 193 11.88 -10.06 -4.29
CA PHE A 193 10.96 -8.91 -4.40
C PHE A 193 10.58 -8.40 -3.01
N SER A 194 10.11 -9.28 -2.13
CA SER A 194 9.63 -8.89 -0.79
C SER A 194 10.77 -8.30 0.05
N TRP A 195 11.94 -8.94 0.04
CA TRP A 195 13.13 -8.43 0.69
C TRP A 195 13.57 -7.06 0.15
N ALA A 196 13.63 -6.91 -1.18
CA ALA A 196 13.99 -5.65 -1.82
C ALA A 196 13.00 -4.53 -1.47
N SER A 197 11.71 -4.82 -1.54
CA SER A 197 10.63 -3.90 -1.19
C SER A 197 10.76 -3.41 0.25
N CYS A 198 11.05 -4.28 1.22
CA CYS A 198 11.29 -3.90 2.62
C CYS A 198 12.56 -3.07 2.79
N ARG A 199 13.66 -3.41 2.10
CA ARG A 199 14.92 -2.65 2.17
C ARG A 199 14.76 -1.20 1.71
N LEU A 200 13.92 -0.97 0.69
CA LEU A 200 13.57 0.38 0.22
C LEU A 200 12.79 1.21 1.26
N GLU A 201 12.21 0.56 2.27
CA GLU A 201 11.55 1.19 3.42
C GLU A 201 12.49 1.32 4.65
N ARG A 202 13.81 1.20 4.44
CA ARG A 202 14.89 1.29 5.46
C ARG A 202 15.03 0.08 6.38
N GLU A 203 14.48 -1.06 5.99
CA GLU A 203 14.68 -2.31 6.72
C GLU A 203 16.11 -2.85 6.51
N LYS A 204 16.70 -3.42 7.57
CA LYS A 204 18.12 -3.81 7.60
C LYS A 204 18.35 -5.32 7.58
N MET A 205 17.31 -6.14 7.50
CA MET A 205 17.44 -7.59 7.47
C MET A 205 18.25 -8.09 6.26
N SER A 206 19.01 -9.17 6.46
CA SER A 206 19.70 -9.87 5.37
C SER A 206 18.72 -10.68 4.51
N LEU A 207 19.18 -11.11 3.32
CA LEU A 207 18.37 -11.97 2.46
C LEU A 207 18.18 -13.37 3.08
N GLU A 208 19.17 -13.88 3.80
CA GLU A 208 19.10 -15.14 4.53
C GLU A 208 18.10 -15.08 5.69
N GLU A 209 18.08 -13.96 6.43
CA GLU A 209 17.10 -13.71 7.49
C GLU A 209 15.69 -13.64 6.90
N ALA A 210 15.51 -12.88 5.82
CA ALA A 210 14.24 -12.76 5.12
C ALA A 210 13.73 -14.13 4.64
N LYS A 211 14.62 -14.96 4.08
CA LYS A 211 14.29 -16.32 3.67
C LYS A 211 13.78 -17.16 4.84
N LYS A 212 14.49 -17.12 5.97
CA LYS A 212 14.07 -17.87 7.17
C LYS A 212 12.71 -17.41 7.68
N ILE A 213 12.47 -16.10 7.74
CA ILE A 213 11.19 -15.54 8.22
C ILE A 213 10.03 -15.97 7.31
N ILE A 214 10.22 -15.92 5.99
CA ILE A 214 9.19 -16.34 5.02
C ILE A 214 8.96 -17.85 5.07
N ASP A 215 10.03 -18.66 5.19
CA ASP A 215 9.92 -20.13 5.25
C ASP A 215 9.26 -20.60 6.56
N ASP A 216 9.51 -19.91 7.69
CA ASP A 216 8.95 -20.24 9.01
C ASP A 216 7.51 -19.68 9.22
N ASP A 217 7.08 -18.70 8.41
CA ASP A 217 5.80 -17.97 8.53
C ASP A 217 5.49 -17.48 9.95
N ALA A 218 6.52 -17.00 10.64
CA ALA A 218 6.46 -16.64 12.07
C ALA A 218 7.05 -15.24 12.33
N PRO A 219 6.44 -14.17 11.78
CA PRO A 219 6.94 -12.81 12.00
C PRO A 219 6.79 -12.39 13.45
N ARG A 220 7.85 -11.79 14.01
CA ARG A 220 7.95 -11.40 15.42
C ARG A 220 7.62 -9.93 15.65
N TRP A 221 7.90 -9.07 14.68
CA TRP A 221 7.64 -7.63 14.73
C TRP A 221 7.17 -7.09 13.39
N ARG A 222 6.74 -5.82 13.38
CA ARG A 222 6.03 -5.18 12.28
C ARG A 222 6.74 -5.34 10.94
N ASP A 223 8.06 -5.12 10.91
CA ASP A 223 8.85 -5.17 9.68
C ASP A 223 8.96 -6.59 9.11
N GLU A 224 9.00 -7.63 9.96
CA GLU A 224 8.92 -9.04 9.53
C GLU A 224 7.51 -9.39 9.02
N ALA A 225 6.46 -8.86 9.67
CA ALA A 225 5.09 -9.08 9.20
C ALA A 225 4.84 -8.39 7.85
N LEU A 226 5.46 -7.21 7.63
CA LEU A 226 5.44 -6.55 6.33
C LEU A 226 6.16 -7.37 5.27
N LEU A 227 7.30 -8.00 5.58
CA LEU A 227 7.98 -8.90 4.65
C LEU A 227 7.07 -10.04 4.19
N VAL A 228 6.48 -10.77 5.15
CA VAL A 228 5.61 -11.95 4.87
C VAL A 228 4.37 -11.53 4.07
N SER A 229 3.67 -10.48 4.51
CA SER A 229 2.49 -9.97 3.81
C SER A 229 2.80 -9.42 2.41
N ASN A 230 3.98 -8.81 2.21
CA ASN A 230 4.41 -8.36 0.89
C ASN A 230 4.74 -9.54 -0.03
N ALA A 231 5.34 -10.61 0.51
CA ALA A 231 5.55 -11.88 -0.19
C ALA A 231 4.23 -12.51 -0.64
N ASP A 232 3.22 -12.55 0.25
CA ASP A 232 1.89 -13.04 -0.09
C ASP A 232 1.20 -12.20 -1.16
N ALA A 233 1.31 -10.87 -1.08
CA ALA A 233 0.69 -9.96 -2.03
C ALA A 233 1.27 -10.10 -3.44
N ILE A 234 2.60 -10.14 -3.57
CA ILE A 234 3.22 -10.36 -4.88
C ILE A 234 2.93 -11.76 -5.40
N LYS A 235 2.91 -12.78 -4.53
CA LYS A 235 2.50 -14.14 -4.89
C LYS A 235 1.06 -14.17 -5.43
N MET A 236 0.14 -13.44 -4.82
CA MET A 236 -1.23 -13.27 -5.33
C MET A 236 -1.25 -12.62 -6.72
N VAL A 237 -0.48 -11.55 -6.94
CA VAL A 237 -0.37 -10.91 -8.27
C VAL A 237 0.19 -11.87 -9.30
N MET A 238 1.23 -12.63 -8.95
CA MET A 238 1.77 -13.66 -9.82
C MET A 238 0.67 -14.68 -10.16
N GLN A 239 0.00 -15.23 -9.14
CA GLN A 239 -1.00 -16.30 -9.23
C GLN A 239 -2.23 -15.92 -10.06
N TYR A 240 -2.81 -14.73 -9.83
CA TYR A 240 -4.12 -14.36 -10.34
C TYR A 240 -4.10 -13.17 -11.31
N GLY A 241 -2.96 -12.50 -11.47
CA GLY A 241 -2.85 -11.28 -12.27
C GLY A 241 -3.27 -11.44 -13.73
N ARG A 242 -3.11 -12.63 -14.30
CA ARG A 242 -3.57 -12.95 -15.67
C ARG A 242 -5.08 -12.97 -15.80
N GLU A 243 -5.76 -13.55 -14.81
CA GLU A 243 -7.20 -13.77 -14.83
C GLU A 243 -7.97 -12.52 -14.42
N TRP A 244 -7.43 -11.74 -13.47
CA TRP A 244 -8.14 -10.62 -12.88
C TRP A 244 -8.00 -9.35 -13.73
N PRO A 245 -9.07 -8.55 -13.88
CA PRO A 245 -9.00 -7.27 -14.58
C PRO A 245 -8.15 -6.28 -13.78
N LEU A 246 -7.33 -5.49 -14.47
CA LEU A 246 -6.68 -4.35 -13.85
C LEU A 246 -7.77 -3.33 -13.49
N SER A 247 -8.02 -3.17 -12.20
CA SER A 247 -9.15 -2.44 -11.65
C SER A 247 -8.83 -1.91 -10.26
N ILE A 248 -9.64 -0.96 -9.78
CA ILE A 248 -9.54 -0.44 -8.42
C ILE A 248 -9.64 -1.55 -7.37
N ASP A 249 -10.51 -2.54 -7.58
CA ASP A 249 -10.68 -3.66 -6.67
C ASP A 249 -9.42 -4.52 -6.58
N PHE A 250 -8.72 -4.73 -7.70
CA PHE A 250 -7.46 -5.48 -7.67
C PHE A 250 -6.39 -4.71 -6.89
N VAL A 251 -6.27 -3.39 -7.07
CA VAL A 251 -5.35 -2.55 -6.29
C VAL A 251 -5.70 -2.58 -4.79
N ARG A 252 -6.98 -2.46 -4.44
CA ARG A 252 -7.45 -2.52 -3.05
C ARG A 252 -7.19 -3.89 -2.44
N ASN A 253 -7.40 -4.99 -3.18
CA ASN A 253 -7.10 -6.35 -2.73
C ASN A 253 -5.60 -6.56 -2.53
N SER A 254 -4.75 -6.02 -3.40
CA SER A 254 -3.30 -6.01 -3.19
C SER A 254 -2.94 -5.27 -1.90
N HIS A 255 -3.51 -4.09 -1.66
CA HIS A 255 -3.30 -3.38 -0.40
C HIS A 255 -3.79 -4.16 0.82
N VAL A 256 -4.96 -4.81 0.74
CA VAL A 256 -5.46 -5.70 1.82
C VAL A 256 -4.40 -6.76 2.15
N GLN A 257 -3.85 -7.45 1.14
CA GLN A 257 -2.84 -8.48 1.37
C GLN A 257 -1.56 -7.91 1.99
N ILE A 258 -1.10 -6.74 1.54
CA ILE A 258 0.13 -6.10 2.06
C ILE A 258 -0.04 -5.65 3.51
N MET A 259 -1.23 -5.21 3.90
CA MET A 259 -1.44 -4.56 5.20
C MET A 259 -2.24 -5.41 6.21
N LYS A 260 -2.63 -6.64 5.85
CA LYS A 260 -3.55 -7.51 6.61
C LYS A 260 -3.19 -7.69 8.09
N ASP A 261 -1.90 -7.75 8.40
CA ASP A 261 -1.39 -7.96 9.77
C ASP A 261 -0.88 -6.66 10.43
N LEU A 262 -0.94 -5.54 9.69
CA LEU A 262 -0.32 -4.27 10.03
C LEU A 262 -1.32 -3.16 10.36
N LEU A 263 -2.53 -3.26 9.81
CA LEU A 263 -3.61 -2.29 9.98
C LEU A 263 -4.89 -2.96 10.52
N ALA A 264 -5.71 -2.17 11.22
CA ALA A 264 -7.05 -2.62 11.58
C ALA A 264 -7.92 -2.82 10.33
N THR A 265 -8.81 -3.82 10.35
CA THR A 265 -9.65 -4.24 9.21
C THR A 265 -10.38 -3.09 8.52
N ARG A 266 -10.85 -2.09 9.28
CA ARG A 266 -11.54 -0.90 8.75
C ARG A 266 -10.70 -0.03 7.80
N HIS A 267 -9.37 -0.19 7.80
CA HIS A 267 -8.44 0.55 6.94
C HIS A 267 -7.92 -0.28 5.75
N LEU A 268 -8.14 -1.60 5.75
CA LEU A 268 -7.64 -2.48 4.70
C LEU A 268 -8.38 -2.25 3.39
N GLY A 269 -7.64 -1.85 2.35
CA GLY A 269 -8.15 -1.63 1.00
C GLY A 269 -9.07 -0.43 0.90
N ARG A 270 -9.15 0.40 1.94
CA ARG A 270 -10.01 1.59 1.98
C ARG A 270 -9.21 2.84 1.75
N THR A 271 -9.79 3.71 0.95
CA THR A 271 -9.28 5.07 0.74
C THR A 271 -9.24 5.82 2.07
N ARG A 272 -8.13 6.51 2.32
CA ARG A 272 -7.96 7.24 3.57
C ARG A 272 -8.90 8.43 3.65
N THR A 273 -9.31 8.75 4.88
CA THR A 273 -10.14 9.91 5.21
C THR A 273 -9.39 10.96 6.03
N ILE A 274 -8.09 10.74 6.23
CA ILE A 274 -7.20 11.64 6.97
C ILE A 274 -6.11 12.18 6.04
N ASP A 275 -5.58 13.34 6.41
CA ASP A 275 -4.40 13.91 5.77
C ASP A 275 -3.15 13.12 6.16
N ILE A 276 -2.24 12.98 5.19
CA ILE A 276 -0.93 12.38 5.41
C ILE A 276 0.16 13.27 4.83
N GLN A 277 1.39 13.06 5.26
CA GLN A 277 2.57 13.72 4.72
C GLN A 277 3.54 12.67 4.20
N VAL A 278 4.16 12.95 3.06
CA VAL A 278 5.28 12.15 2.57
C VAL A 278 6.53 12.55 3.35
N ALA A 279 7.19 11.57 3.95
CA ALA A 279 8.39 11.79 4.75
C ALA A 279 9.49 12.48 3.93
N LYS A 280 10.13 13.50 4.51
CA LYS A 280 11.21 14.29 3.88
C LYS A 280 10.80 14.93 2.54
N SER A 281 9.55 15.36 2.44
CA SER A 281 9.03 16.10 1.30
C SER A 281 8.06 17.18 1.77
N ARG A 282 7.91 18.22 0.95
CA ARG A 282 6.85 19.24 1.11
C ARG A 282 5.70 19.03 0.12
N PHE A 283 5.63 17.83 -0.45
CA PHE A 283 4.51 17.39 -1.26
C PHE A 283 3.27 17.16 -0.40
N MET A 284 2.14 17.71 -0.87
CA MET A 284 0.82 17.57 -0.29
C MET A 284 -0.07 16.72 -1.22
N PRO A 285 -0.33 15.45 -0.84
CA PRO A 285 -1.26 14.59 -1.56
C PRO A 285 -2.70 15.13 -1.54
N LEU A 286 -3.58 14.53 -2.35
CA LEU A 286 -5.02 14.83 -2.29
C LEU A 286 -5.59 14.52 -0.90
N CYS A 287 -6.52 15.33 -0.40
CA CYS A 287 -7.05 15.17 0.96
C CYS A 287 -8.41 14.46 1.00
N ARG A 288 -9.27 14.71 0.02
CA ARG A 288 -10.67 14.28 0.03
C ARG A 288 -10.78 12.85 -0.52
N ALA A 289 -11.38 11.96 0.26
CA ALA A 289 -11.57 10.56 -0.13
C ALA A 289 -12.29 10.37 -1.48
N PRO A 290 -13.39 11.10 -1.80
CA PRO A 290 -14.03 10.98 -3.12
C PRO A 290 -13.10 11.34 -4.28
N ASP A 291 -12.33 12.43 -4.15
CA ASP A 291 -11.38 12.87 -5.16
C ASP A 291 -10.23 11.85 -5.33
N ILE A 292 -9.81 11.20 -4.24
CA ILE A 292 -8.80 10.13 -4.28
C ILE A 292 -9.36 8.89 -4.99
N ASP A 293 -10.59 8.49 -4.69
CA ASP A 293 -11.25 7.34 -5.34
C ASP A 293 -11.41 7.58 -6.84
N GLU A 294 -11.87 8.76 -7.25
CA GLU A 294 -11.99 9.15 -8.65
C GLU A 294 -10.64 9.07 -9.38
N MET A 295 -9.57 9.58 -8.76
CA MET A 295 -8.24 9.49 -9.35
C MET A 295 -7.70 8.06 -9.37
N LEU A 296 -8.00 7.23 -8.37
CA LEU A 296 -7.57 5.83 -8.35
C LEU A 296 -8.27 5.03 -9.46
N GLU A 297 -9.57 5.28 -9.67
CA GLU A 297 -10.33 4.71 -10.79
C GLU A 297 -9.73 5.14 -12.13
N LEU A 298 -9.44 6.44 -12.30
CA LEU A 298 -8.83 6.97 -13.52
C LEU A 298 -7.44 6.35 -13.79
N VAL A 299 -6.59 6.22 -12.76
CA VAL A 299 -5.29 5.54 -12.87
C VAL A 299 -5.46 4.13 -13.41
N CYS A 300 -6.40 3.36 -12.84
CA CYS A 300 -6.63 1.98 -13.27
C CYS A 300 -7.19 1.90 -14.68
N ALA A 301 -8.12 2.80 -15.05
CA ALA A 301 -8.70 2.86 -16.39
C ALA A 301 -7.64 3.17 -17.46
N LEU A 302 -6.82 4.21 -17.24
CA LEU A 302 -5.73 4.56 -18.16
C LEU A 302 -4.71 3.43 -18.28
N ALA A 303 -4.28 2.85 -17.15
CA ALA A 303 -3.32 1.75 -17.16
C ALA A 303 -3.83 0.49 -17.89
N ALA A 304 -5.14 0.23 -17.86
CA ALA A 304 -5.76 -0.88 -18.58
C ALA A 304 -5.82 -0.64 -20.11
N GLU A 305 -5.79 0.61 -20.56
CA GLU A 305 -5.78 0.98 -21.98
C GLU A 305 -4.37 1.06 -22.58
N ILE A 306 -3.32 1.16 -21.77
CA ILE A 306 -1.93 1.17 -22.23
C ILE A 306 -1.57 -0.23 -22.76
N LYS A 307 -1.25 -0.32 -24.06
CA LYS A 307 -0.93 -1.58 -24.74
C LYS A 307 0.44 -2.13 -24.39
N ASN A 308 1.45 -1.28 -24.23
CA ASN A 308 2.79 -1.72 -23.90
C ASN A 308 2.85 -2.05 -22.38
N PRO A 309 3.15 -3.30 -21.99
CA PRO A 309 3.11 -3.70 -20.58
C PRO A 309 4.19 -3.04 -19.72
N ILE A 310 5.31 -2.63 -20.31
CA ILE A 310 6.39 -1.90 -19.62
C ILE A 310 5.93 -0.49 -19.26
N GLU A 311 5.34 0.22 -20.22
CA GLU A 311 4.78 1.56 -19.99
C GLU A 311 3.64 1.49 -18.96
N ALA A 312 2.75 0.51 -19.05
CA ALA A 312 1.67 0.32 -18.09
C ALA A 312 2.19 0.04 -16.67
N ALA A 313 3.24 -0.78 -16.54
CA ALA A 313 3.88 -1.08 -15.27
C ALA A 313 4.56 0.15 -14.67
N PHE A 314 5.28 0.92 -15.48
CA PHE A 314 5.92 2.18 -15.09
C PHE A 314 4.90 3.21 -14.62
N PHE A 315 3.82 3.37 -15.38
CA PHE A 315 2.69 4.25 -15.07
C PHE A 315 2.07 3.91 -13.71
N LEU A 316 1.74 2.63 -13.48
CA LEU A 316 1.17 2.19 -12.20
C LEU A 316 2.14 2.41 -11.02
N TRP A 317 3.42 2.09 -11.19
CA TRP A 317 4.43 2.26 -10.13
C TRP A 317 4.47 3.71 -9.63
N LEU A 318 4.46 4.68 -10.55
CA LEU A 318 4.51 6.10 -10.21
C LEU A 318 3.18 6.62 -9.68
N HIS A 319 2.08 6.39 -10.40
CA HIS A 319 0.81 7.05 -10.08
C HIS A 319 0.11 6.48 -8.84
N ILE A 320 0.25 5.18 -8.55
CA ILE A 320 -0.30 4.60 -7.31
C ILE A 320 0.42 5.17 -6.09
N ALA A 321 1.75 5.27 -6.17
CA ALA A 321 2.55 5.83 -5.08
C ALA A 321 2.31 7.33 -4.92
N TYR A 322 2.18 8.07 -6.02
CA TYR A 322 1.93 9.52 -6.02
C TYR A 322 0.57 9.89 -5.43
N LEU A 323 -0.46 9.10 -5.73
CA LEU A 323 -1.83 9.35 -5.26
C LEU A 323 -1.95 9.24 -3.73
N GLN A 324 -1.15 8.36 -3.11
CA GLN A 324 -1.21 8.10 -1.67
C GLN A 324 -2.64 7.77 -1.21
N ALA A 325 -3.28 6.81 -1.87
CA ALA A 325 -4.71 6.54 -1.68
C ALA A 325 -5.05 5.94 -0.31
N PHE A 326 -4.12 5.19 0.27
CA PHE A 326 -4.30 4.46 1.52
C PHE A 326 -3.64 5.18 2.69
N ILE A 327 -4.05 4.82 3.91
CA ILE A 327 -3.51 5.40 5.15
C ILE A 327 -2.02 5.07 5.34
N GLU A 328 -1.58 3.93 4.82
CA GLU A 328 -0.21 3.42 4.82
C GLU A 328 -0.06 2.39 3.68
N GLY A 329 1.15 1.96 3.33
CA GLY A 329 1.36 0.87 2.36
C GLY A 329 1.38 1.29 0.89
N ASN A 330 1.34 2.59 0.58
CA ASN A 330 1.20 3.10 -0.79
C ASN A 330 2.39 2.74 -1.70
N THR A 331 3.63 2.80 -1.19
CA THR A 331 4.84 2.48 -1.98
C THR A 331 4.99 0.97 -2.20
N GLN A 332 4.59 0.15 -1.23
CA GLN A 332 4.54 -1.29 -1.36
C GLN A 332 3.44 -1.71 -2.34
N ALA A 333 2.25 -1.10 -2.23
CA ALA A 333 1.15 -1.33 -3.15
C ALA A 333 1.57 -0.97 -4.58
N SER A 334 2.24 0.16 -4.79
CA SER A 334 2.68 0.57 -6.12
C SER A 334 3.67 -0.41 -6.76
N ARG A 335 4.66 -0.90 -6.00
CA ARG A 335 5.62 -1.92 -6.49
C ARG A 335 4.94 -3.27 -6.79
N VAL A 336 3.97 -3.67 -5.97
CA VAL A 336 3.21 -4.92 -6.20
C VAL A 336 2.32 -4.80 -7.44
N VAL A 337 1.53 -3.73 -7.57
CA VAL A 337 0.56 -3.59 -8.67
C VAL A 337 1.21 -3.25 -10.00
N ALA A 338 2.41 -2.63 -10.00
CA ALA A 338 3.22 -2.45 -11.20
C ALA A 338 3.55 -3.77 -11.91
N ASN A 339 3.51 -4.90 -11.20
CA ASN A 339 3.72 -6.22 -11.80
C ASN A 339 2.47 -6.79 -12.50
N ILE A 340 1.28 -6.22 -12.31
CA ILE A 340 0.05 -6.73 -12.93
C ILE A 340 0.14 -6.69 -14.46
N PRO A 341 0.45 -5.56 -15.13
CA PRO A 341 0.54 -5.52 -16.58
C PRO A 341 1.60 -6.47 -17.15
N LEU A 342 2.74 -6.61 -16.47
CA LEU A 342 3.82 -7.51 -16.86
C LEU A 342 3.34 -8.97 -16.84
N VAL A 343 2.72 -9.40 -15.74
CA VAL A 343 2.19 -10.76 -15.60
C VAL A 343 1.10 -11.05 -16.62
N LYS A 344 0.22 -10.07 -16.91
CA LYS A 344 -0.83 -10.19 -17.93
C LYS A 344 -0.27 -10.39 -19.34
N ALA A 345 0.80 -9.69 -19.68
CA ALA A 345 1.47 -9.78 -20.97
C ALA A 345 2.52 -10.90 -21.06
N CYS A 346 2.60 -11.79 -20.06
CA CYS A 346 3.63 -12.83 -19.98
C CYS A 346 5.07 -12.29 -19.97
N CYS A 347 5.28 -11.05 -19.54
CA CYS A 347 6.60 -10.45 -19.40
C CYS A 347 7.23 -10.80 -18.04
N ILE A 348 8.55 -10.69 -17.95
CA ILE A 348 9.28 -10.80 -16.67
C ILE A 348 8.76 -9.73 -15.68
N PRO A 349 8.43 -10.09 -14.43
CA PRO A 349 8.08 -9.17 -13.38
C PRO A 349 9.32 -8.46 -12.82
N ILE A 350 9.12 -7.26 -12.30
CA ILE A 350 10.15 -6.36 -11.77
C ILE A 350 10.30 -6.51 -10.25
N SER A 351 11.54 -6.60 -9.73
CA SER A 351 11.80 -6.81 -8.30
C SER A 351 12.46 -5.67 -7.52
N PHE A 352 13.11 -4.71 -8.19
CA PHE A 352 13.89 -3.64 -7.55
C PHE A 352 15.05 -4.11 -6.64
N ILE A 353 15.51 -5.37 -6.76
CA ILE A 353 16.48 -5.97 -5.83
C ILE A 353 17.84 -5.27 -5.74
N GLU A 354 18.31 -4.71 -6.84
CA GLU A 354 19.61 -4.04 -6.93
C GLU A 354 19.49 -2.50 -6.90
N ILE A 355 18.33 -1.99 -6.48
CA ILE A 355 18.12 -0.54 -6.34
C ILE A 355 18.48 -0.09 -4.93
N ASN A 356 19.36 0.91 -4.82
CA ASN A 356 19.66 1.51 -3.53
C ASN A 356 18.52 2.44 -3.09
N ILE A 357 18.37 2.59 -1.77
CA ILE A 357 17.28 3.38 -1.19
C ILE A 357 17.34 4.87 -1.55
N HIS A 358 18.54 5.42 -1.74
CA HIS A 358 18.70 6.84 -2.06
C HIS A 358 18.13 7.14 -3.43
N ASP A 359 18.52 6.37 -4.44
CA ASP A 359 18.10 6.47 -5.83
C ASP A 359 16.60 6.28 -5.96
N TYR A 360 16.04 5.25 -5.30
CA TYR A 360 14.60 5.04 -5.25
C TYR A 360 13.88 6.24 -4.63
N THR A 361 14.40 6.77 -3.51
CA THR A 361 13.80 7.93 -2.85
C THR A 361 13.83 9.15 -3.78
N MET A 362 14.95 9.40 -4.47
CA MET A 362 15.07 10.53 -5.40
C MET A 362 14.17 10.35 -6.63
N ALA A 363 13.99 9.14 -7.14
CA ALA A 363 13.03 8.83 -8.20
C ALA A 363 11.60 9.22 -7.80
N MET A 364 11.16 8.78 -6.61
CA MET A 364 9.82 9.10 -6.12
C MET A 364 9.65 10.60 -5.86
N LEU A 365 10.64 11.25 -5.23
CA LEU A 365 10.57 12.69 -4.93
C LEU A 365 10.61 13.55 -6.19
N GLY A 366 11.38 13.17 -7.22
CA GLY A 366 11.38 13.85 -8.51
C GLY A 366 9.98 13.90 -9.12
N PHE A 367 9.28 12.76 -9.09
CA PHE A 367 7.91 12.71 -9.57
C PHE A 367 6.93 13.48 -8.65
N TYR A 368 7.03 13.30 -7.33
CA TYR A 368 6.10 13.92 -6.38
C TYR A 368 6.21 15.44 -6.35
N GLU A 369 7.43 15.96 -6.35
CA GLU A 369 7.70 17.39 -6.20
C GLU A 369 7.63 18.09 -7.56
N LEU A 370 8.19 17.49 -8.60
CA LEU A 370 8.43 18.17 -9.89
C LEU A 370 7.64 17.57 -11.06
N GLY A 371 7.13 16.35 -10.93
CA GLY A 371 6.41 15.67 -12.01
C GLY A 371 7.38 15.13 -13.06
N ASP A 372 8.67 15.15 -12.73
CA ASP A 372 9.77 14.72 -13.57
C ASP A 372 10.06 13.25 -13.29
N VAL A 373 9.98 12.44 -14.34
CA VAL A 373 10.17 10.99 -14.28
C VAL A 373 11.62 10.57 -14.53
N SER A 374 12.54 11.49 -14.83
CA SER A 374 13.87 11.17 -15.38
C SER A 374 14.68 10.17 -14.55
N ILE A 375 14.76 10.35 -13.23
CA ILE A 375 15.44 9.38 -12.34
C ILE A 375 14.65 8.06 -12.28
N ALA A 376 13.32 8.14 -12.26
CA ALA A 376 12.47 6.95 -12.23
C ALA A 376 12.64 6.08 -13.47
N VAL A 377 12.79 6.68 -14.66
CA VAL A 377 13.07 5.93 -15.90
C VAL A 377 14.37 5.14 -15.77
N ASP A 378 15.46 5.74 -15.30
CA ASP A 378 16.76 5.07 -15.12
C ASP A 378 16.69 3.93 -14.10
N VAL A 379 16.02 4.17 -12.96
CA VAL A 379 15.81 3.17 -11.91
C VAL A 379 14.97 2.00 -12.42
N PHE A 380 13.88 2.29 -13.14
CA PHE A 380 12.99 1.26 -13.65
C PHE A 380 13.66 0.42 -14.74
N GLU A 381 14.32 1.08 -15.71
CA GLU A 381 15.04 0.40 -16.77
C GLU A 381 16.08 -0.57 -16.22
N TRP A 382 16.93 -0.12 -15.29
CA TRP A 382 17.91 -0.98 -14.65
C TRP A 382 17.27 -2.15 -13.92
N SER A 383 16.29 -1.85 -13.06
CA SER A 383 15.58 -2.85 -12.27
C SER A 383 14.93 -3.91 -13.17
N TYR A 384 14.35 -3.48 -14.29
CA TYR A 384 13.72 -4.36 -15.26
C TYR A 384 14.73 -5.25 -15.98
N ARG A 385 15.83 -4.68 -16.50
CA ARG A 385 16.89 -5.46 -17.16
C ARG A 385 17.51 -6.49 -16.21
N ARG A 386 17.77 -6.11 -14.95
CA ARG A 386 18.25 -7.04 -13.92
C ARG A 386 17.26 -8.14 -13.62
N SER A 387 15.97 -7.80 -13.54
CA SER A 387 14.92 -8.79 -13.37
C SER A 387 14.88 -9.76 -14.55
N ALA A 388 14.98 -9.26 -15.78
CA ALA A 388 15.01 -10.05 -17.01
C ALA A 388 16.22 -10.98 -17.11
N GLU A 389 17.38 -10.62 -16.55
CA GLU A 389 18.55 -11.49 -16.42
C GLU A 389 18.38 -12.53 -15.30
N ARG A 390 17.83 -12.11 -14.16
CA ARG A 390 17.86 -12.86 -12.90
C ARG A 390 16.75 -13.90 -12.76
N TYR A 391 15.60 -13.60 -13.35
CA TYR A 391 14.40 -14.44 -13.34
C TYR A 391 14.11 -15.04 -14.70
N THR A 392 15.14 -15.18 -15.55
CA THR A 392 15.05 -15.99 -16.75
C THR A 392 14.48 -17.36 -16.42
N GLY A 393 13.53 -17.79 -17.23
CA GLY A 393 12.78 -18.98 -16.96
C GLY A 393 11.37 -18.88 -17.49
N ILE A 394 10.76 -20.03 -17.50
CA ILE A 394 9.44 -20.37 -18.02
C ILE A 394 8.35 -19.60 -17.15
N TRP A 395 7.07 -19.31 -17.54
CA TRP A 395 6.05 -18.55 -16.69
C TRP A 395 4.54 -18.96 -16.71
N HIS A 396 4.05 -19.91 -15.87
CA HIS A 396 2.64 -20.39 -15.68
C HIS A 396 2.36 -20.42 -14.19
N LEU A 397 1.06 -20.34 -13.91
CA LEU A 397 0.38 -20.99 -12.81
C LEU A 397 -0.67 -21.96 -13.33
N SER A 398 -0.84 -23.11 -12.69
CA SER A 398 -1.99 -23.98 -12.95
C SER A 398 -2.97 -23.98 -11.76
N HIS A 399 -4.20 -23.57 -12.02
CA HIS A 399 -5.39 -24.15 -11.41
C HIS A 399 -6.20 -24.88 -12.50
N LYS A 400 -5.68 -26.03 -12.96
CA LYS A 400 -6.32 -27.09 -13.79
C LYS A 400 -5.20 -28.06 -14.21
N ALA A 401 -5.18 -29.37 -13.97
CA ALA A 401 -6.14 -30.31 -13.42
C ALA A 401 -5.36 -31.44 -12.71
N ARG A 402 -5.75 -31.76 -11.47
CA ARG A 402 -5.61 -33.12 -10.94
C ARG A 402 -7.00 -33.76 -11.08
N SER A 403 -7.25 -34.39 -12.22
CA SER A 403 -8.35 -35.34 -12.43
C SER A 403 -8.01 -36.21 -13.62
#